data_AF-A0A182KDB0-F1
#
_entry.id   AF-A0A182KDB0-F1
#
_cell.length_a   1.000
_cell.length_b   1.000
_cell.length_c   1.000
_cell.angle_alpha   90.00
_cell.angle_beta   90.00
_cell.angle_gamma   90.00
#
_symmetry.space_group_name_H-M   'P 1'
#
loop_
_entity.id
_entity.type
_entity.pdbx_description
1 polymer ?
#
loop_
_entity_poly.entity_id
_entity_poly.type
_entity_poly.pdbx_seq_one_letter_code
_entity_poly.pdbx_strand_id
1 'polypeptide(L)'
;RNILLWRRGSAVVTAANLIITRDTRFKLLEGYSLQIKNVRPQDAGDYNCQIGDHDNRDLVHTVEILVPPSVRSNPETGHVTVRKGGTATLECKASGNPVPSISWTRKDSIHGSPHLSEGPTLTLENVNRQDSGTYRCYADNGIREPVFVDMQLIVLCE
;
A
#
# COMPACT_ATOMS: atom_id res chain seq x y z
N ARG A 1 16.25 1.68 -32.65
CA ARG A 1 15.49 0.41 -32.79
C ARG A 1 14.18 0.73 -33.47
N ASN A 2 13.72 -0.07 -34.43
CA ASN A 2 12.50 0.21 -35.16
C ASN A 2 11.31 -0.44 -34.42
N ILE A 3 10.61 0.32 -33.56
CA ILE A 3 9.41 -0.17 -32.89
C ILE A 3 8.22 -0.02 -33.83
N LEU A 4 7.53 -1.13 -34.08
CA LEU A 4 6.33 -1.16 -34.90
C LEU A 4 5.08 -0.81 -34.10
N LEU A 5 5.00 -1.28 -32.86
CA LEU A 5 3.75 -1.23 -32.08
C LEU A 5 4.05 -1.30 -30.58
N TRP A 6 3.37 -0.46 -29.80
CA TRP A 6 3.10 -0.74 -28.40
C TRP A 6 1.64 -1.16 -28.21
N ARG A 7 1.39 -2.25 -27.49
CA ARG A 7 0.04 -2.73 -27.16
C ARG A 7 -0.07 -3.16 -25.71
N ARG A 8 -1.27 -3.03 -25.15
CA ARG A 8 -1.64 -3.54 -23.83
C ARG A 8 -2.83 -4.48 -24.01
N GLY A 9 -2.61 -5.78 -23.83
CA GLY A 9 -3.59 -6.80 -24.24
C GLY A 9 -3.92 -6.67 -25.73
N SER A 10 -5.20 -6.52 -26.07
CA SER A 10 -5.67 -6.28 -27.44
C SER A 10 -5.62 -4.81 -27.86
N ALA A 11 -5.42 -3.88 -26.93
CA ALA A 11 -5.47 -2.45 -27.21
C ALA A 11 -4.12 -1.95 -27.73
N VAL A 12 -4.14 -1.34 -28.92
CA VAL A 12 -2.97 -0.66 -29.49
C VAL A 12 -2.80 0.70 -28.81
N VAL A 13 -1.63 0.93 -28.23
CA VAL A 13 -1.26 2.18 -27.56
C VAL A 13 -0.57 3.12 -28.54
N THR A 14 0.41 2.62 -29.30
CA THR A 14 1.10 3.36 -30.36
C THR A 14 1.32 2.46 -31.57
N ALA A 15 1.33 3.04 -32.77
CA ALA A 15 1.80 2.39 -33.99
C ALA A 15 2.91 3.23 -34.61
N ALA A 16 4.09 2.64 -34.78
CA ALA A 16 5.33 3.35 -35.05
C ALA A 16 5.49 4.55 -34.10
N ASN A 17 5.57 5.77 -34.65
CA ASN A 17 5.71 7.01 -33.90
C ASN A 17 4.37 7.67 -33.50
N LEU A 18 3.22 7.10 -33.88
CA LEU A 18 1.90 7.68 -33.62
C LEU A 18 1.29 7.11 -32.34
N ILE A 19 0.80 7.99 -31.45
CA ILE A 19 0.02 7.61 -30.27
C ILE A 19 -1.44 7.43 -30.69
N ILE A 20 -2.00 6.22 -30.47
CA ILE A 20 -3.36 5.85 -30.88
C ILE A 20 -4.34 5.92 -29.69
N THR A 21 -3.85 5.69 -28.47
CA THR A 21 -4.67 5.78 -27.26
C THR A 21 -5.21 7.20 -27.05
N ARG A 22 -6.43 7.30 -26.49
CA ARG A 22 -7.04 8.57 -26.06
C ARG A 22 -6.50 9.04 -24.70
N ASP A 23 -5.78 8.19 -23.98
CA ASP A 23 -5.20 8.54 -22.69
C ASP A 23 -3.96 9.42 -22.91
N THR A 24 -4.12 10.71 -22.62
CA THR A 24 -3.10 11.76 -22.82
C THR A 24 -1.88 11.62 -21.91
N ARG A 25 -1.93 10.71 -20.93
CA ARG A 25 -0.79 10.40 -20.05
C ARG A 25 0.27 9.59 -20.76
N PHE A 26 -0.10 8.86 -21.82
CA PHE A 26 0.84 8.09 -22.62
C PHE A 26 1.60 9.01 -23.57
N LYS A 27 2.92 8.81 -23.63
CA LYS A 27 3.82 9.51 -24.54
C LYS A 27 4.81 8.51 -25.12
N LEU A 28 5.19 8.72 -26.38
CA LEU A 28 6.32 8.02 -26.98
C LEU A 28 7.54 8.94 -26.92
N LEU A 29 8.57 8.50 -26.23
CA LEU A 29 9.85 9.18 -26.11
C LEU A 29 10.86 8.55 -27.06
N GLU A 30 11.67 9.40 -27.71
CA GLU A 30 12.75 8.99 -28.62
C GLU A 30 12.29 8.07 -29.78
N GLY A 31 10.98 8.00 -30.03
CA GLY A 31 10.39 7.15 -31.06
C GLY A 31 10.26 5.66 -30.70
N TYR A 32 10.62 5.23 -29.49
CA TYR A 32 10.56 3.82 -29.10
C TYR A 32 10.17 3.55 -27.64
N SER A 33 10.39 4.50 -26.72
CA SER A 33 10.15 4.32 -25.29
C SER A 33 8.76 4.80 -24.90
N LEU A 34 7.94 3.91 -24.35
CA LEU A 34 6.60 4.26 -23.89
C LEU A 34 6.65 4.82 -22.46
N GLN A 35 6.27 6.09 -22.30
CA GLN A 35 6.13 6.76 -21.02
C GLN A 35 4.65 6.89 -20.65
N ILE A 36 4.34 6.61 -19.38
CA ILE A 36 3.02 6.88 -18.77
C ILE A 36 3.23 7.89 -17.64
N LYS A 37 2.61 9.07 -17.74
CA LYS A 37 2.65 10.08 -16.68
C LYS A 37 1.53 9.86 -15.66
N ASN A 38 1.75 10.25 -14.40
CA ASN A 38 0.74 10.17 -13.34
C ASN A 38 0.08 8.78 -13.31
N VAL A 39 0.92 7.76 -13.13
CA VAL A 39 0.50 6.35 -13.11
C VAL A 39 -0.53 6.11 -12.01
N ARG A 40 -1.42 5.16 -12.28
CA ARG A 40 -2.50 4.72 -11.40
C ARG A 40 -2.41 3.21 -11.24
N PRO A 41 -2.98 2.61 -10.18
CA PRO A 41 -2.97 1.16 -10.01
C PRO A 41 -3.50 0.40 -11.23
N GLN A 42 -4.47 0.97 -11.96
CA GLN A 42 -5.04 0.37 -13.17
C GLN A 42 -4.11 0.39 -14.38
N ASP A 43 -2.96 1.06 -14.32
CA ASP A 43 -1.95 1.03 -15.39
C ASP A 43 -1.02 -0.18 -15.27
N ALA A 44 -1.07 -0.92 -14.16
CA ALA A 44 -0.26 -2.12 -13.98
C ALA A 44 -0.61 -3.21 -15.00
N GLY A 45 0.37 -4.08 -15.28
CA GLY A 45 0.24 -5.23 -16.16
C GLY A 45 1.21 -5.18 -17.35
N ASP A 46 0.93 -6.05 -18.33
CA ASP A 46 1.86 -6.32 -19.42
C ASP A 46 1.68 -5.36 -20.60
N TYR A 47 2.80 -4.80 -21.05
CA TYR A 47 2.93 -3.96 -22.22
C TYR A 47 3.83 -4.64 -23.23
N ASN A 48 3.30 -4.90 -24.41
CA ASN A 48 4.04 -5.58 -25.48
C ASN A 48 4.57 -4.55 -26.48
N CYS A 49 5.85 -4.64 -26.75
CA CYS A 49 6.56 -3.85 -27.74
C CYS A 49 6.97 -4.76 -28.90
N GLN A 50 6.44 -4.48 -30.09
CA GLN A 50 6.80 -5.21 -31.30
C GLN A 50 7.92 -4.48 -32.04
N ILE A 51 9.00 -5.19 -32.33
CA ILE A 51 10.20 -4.67 -32.99
C ILE A 51 10.22 -5.18 -34.43
N GLY A 52 10.37 -4.26 -35.39
CA GLY A 52 10.45 -4.55 -36.81
C GLY A 52 11.88 -4.72 -37.26
N ASP A 53 12.38 -5.95 -37.13
CA ASP A 53 13.60 -6.44 -37.77
C ASP A 53 13.22 -7.50 -38.83
N HIS A 54 14.19 -8.29 -39.32
CA HIS A 54 13.94 -9.38 -40.29
C HIS A 54 12.88 -10.40 -39.80
N ASP A 55 12.86 -10.69 -38.49
CA ASP A 55 11.80 -11.42 -37.81
C ASP A 55 11.15 -10.48 -36.79
N ASN A 56 9.87 -10.16 -37.00
CA ASN A 56 9.12 -9.36 -36.04
C ASN A 56 9.17 -10.02 -34.66
N ARG A 57 9.69 -9.31 -33.67
CA ARG A 57 9.86 -9.81 -32.30
C ARG A 57 8.96 -9.05 -31.33
N ASP A 58 8.23 -9.77 -30.51
CA ASP A 58 7.44 -9.22 -29.41
C ASP A 58 8.23 -9.29 -28.11
N LEU A 59 8.37 -8.15 -27.43
CA LEU A 59 8.94 -8.04 -26.10
C LEU A 59 7.86 -7.65 -25.10
N VAL A 60 7.71 -8.43 -24.03
CA VAL A 60 6.74 -8.16 -22.96
C VAL A 60 7.43 -7.41 -21.82
N HIS A 61 6.85 -6.30 -21.40
CA HIS A 61 7.25 -5.53 -20.23
C HIS A 61 6.14 -5.53 -19.20
N THR A 62 6.36 -6.16 -18.05
CA THR A 62 5.43 -6.12 -16.93
C THR A 62 5.67 -4.88 -16.09
N VAL A 63 4.65 -4.03 -15.98
CA VAL A 63 4.68 -2.81 -15.16
C VAL A 63 3.95 -3.08 -13.85
N GLU A 64 4.65 -2.94 -12.73
CA GLU A 64 4.05 -2.94 -11.40
C GLU A 64 3.91 -1.51 -10.88
N ILE A 65 2.75 -1.20 -10.28
CA ILE A 65 2.49 0.10 -9.67
C ILE A 65 2.46 -0.05 -8.16
N LEU A 66 3.44 0.56 -7.50
CA LEU A 66 3.58 0.53 -6.05
C LEU A 66 2.73 1.64 -5.42
N VAL A 67 2.07 1.31 -4.31
CA VAL A 67 1.19 2.21 -3.56
C VAL A 67 1.70 2.29 -2.12
N PRO A 68 2.07 3.48 -1.63
CA PRO A 68 2.50 3.67 -0.25
C PRO A 68 1.49 3.14 0.78
N PRO A 69 1.94 2.77 1.99
CA PRO A 69 1.06 2.21 3.00
C PRO A 69 0.15 3.31 3.56
N SER A 70 -1.11 2.95 3.81
CA SER A 70 -2.08 3.75 4.56
C SER A 70 -2.66 2.88 5.68
N VAL A 71 -2.82 3.44 6.86
CA VAL A 71 -3.38 2.74 8.02
C VAL A 71 -4.52 3.54 8.64
N ARG A 72 -5.50 2.82 9.18
CA ARG A 72 -6.60 3.38 9.97
C ARG A 72 -6.96 2.46 11.13
N SER A 73 -7.45 3.04 12.21
CA SER A 73 -7.99 2.31 13.36
C SER A 73 -9.38 1.74 13.05
N ASN A 74 -9.75 0.69 13.76
CA ASN A 74 -11.11 0.16 13.83
C ASN A 74 -11.50 0.01 15.31
N PRO A 75 -12.45 0.81 15.84
CA PRO A 75 -13.25 1.83 15.15
C PRO A 75 -12.41 3.04 14.68
N GLU A 76 -12.90 3.77 13.68
CA GLU A 76 -12.22 4.96 13.14
C GLU A 76 -12.05 6.09 14.17
N THR A 77 -12.84 6.08 15.25
CA THR A 77 -12.64 6.99 16.39
C THR A 77 -11.30 6.76 17.09
N GLY A 78 -10.71 5.57 16.96
CA GLY A 78 -9.49 5.20 17.66
C GLY A 78 -9.67 5.02 19.18
N HIS A 79 -10.90 5.08 19.70
CA HIS A 79 -11.19 4.95 21.13
C HIS A 79 -11.79 3.58 21.44
N VAL A 80 -11.17 2.85 22.35
CA VAL A 80 -11.67 1.57 22.86
C VAL A 80 -11.86 1.68 24.37
N THR A 81 -13.05 1.32 24.84
CA THR A 81 -13.39 1.33 26.26
C THR A 81 -13.77 -0.07 26.70
N VAL A 82 -13.19 -0.52 27.82
CA VAL A 82 -13.36 -1.87 28.36
C VAL A 82 -13.48 -1.80 29.87
N ARG A 83 -14.18 -2.75 30.50
CA ARG A 83 -14.22 -2.84 31.96
C ARG A 83 -12.99 -3.59 32.48
N LYS A 84 -12.54 -3.24 33.70
CA LYS A 84 -11.50 -4.00 34.40
C LYS A 84 -11.84 -5.50 34.42
N GLY A 85 -10.84 -6.35 34.19
CA GLY A 85 -10.96 -7.80 34.10
C GLY A 85 -11.45 -8.32 32.74
N GLY A 86 -11.87 -7.43 31.84
CA GLY A 86 -12.29 -7.79 30.49
C GLY A 86 -11.13 -8.01 29.51
N THR A 87 -11.48 -8.29 28.25
CA THR A 87 -10.54 -8.38 27.13
C THR A 87 -10.70 -7.15 26.23
N ALA A 88 -9.60 -6.42 26.02
CA ALA A 88 -9.54 -5.32 25.07
C ALA A 88 -9.01 -5.81 23.71
N THR A 89 -9.62 -5.33 22.63
CA THR A 89 -9.19 -5.62 21.27
C THR A 89 -9.03 -4.31 20.52
N LEU A 90 -7.79 -4.02 20.12
CA LEU A 90 -7.42 -2.87 19.29
C LEU A 90 -7.14 -3.39 17.88
N GLU A 91 -7.81 -2.84 16.87
CA GLU A 91 -7.67 -3.30 15.49
C GLU A 91 -7.25 -2.15 14.57
N CYS A 92 -6.37 -2.48 13.63
CA CYS A 92 -5.95 -1.64 12.54
C CYS A 92 -6.21 -2.31 11.19
N LYS A 93 -6.50 -1.47 10.20
CA LYS A 93 -6.58 -1.87 8.80
C LYS A 93 -5.54 -1.10 8.00
N ALA A 94 -4.65 -1.83 7.35
CA ALA A 94 -3.65 -1.27 6.46
C ALA A 94 -3.95 -1.63 5.00
N SER A 95 -3.61 -0.73 4.08
CA SER A 95 -3.66 -0.97 2.64
C SER A 95 -2.46 -0.36 1.95
N GLY A 96 -2.05 -0.94 0.84
CA GLY A 96 -0.87 -0.56 0.07
C GLY A 96 -0.52 -1.64 -0.94
N ASN A 97 0.41 -1.34 -1.84
CA ASN A 97 1.03 -2.33 -2.71
C ASN A 97 2.56 -2.13 -2.68
N PRO A 98 3.34 -3.07 -2.14
CA PRO A 98 2.95 -4.37 -1.56
C PRO A 98 2.02 -4.25 -0.34
N VAL A 99 1.38 -5.35 0.04
CA VAL A 99 0.49 -5.40 1.22
C VAL A 99 1.30 -5.06 2.47
N PRO A 100 0.89 -4.05 3.28
CA PRO A 100 1.67 -3.65 4.44
C PRO A 100 1.65 -4.69 5.57
N SER A 101 2.79 -4.88 6.24
CA SER A 101 2.85 -5.50 7.56
C SER A 101 2.36 -4.52 8.62
N ILE A 102 1.83 -5.05 9.74
CA ILE A 102 1.32 -4.25 10.86
C ILE A 102 2.02 -4.65 12.13
N SER A 103 2.50 -3.67 12.91
CA SER A 103 3.11 -3.90 14.22
C SER A 103 2.58 -2.92 15.27
N TRP A 104 2.60 -3.33 16.53
CA TRP A 104 2.06 -2.57 17.65
C TRP A 104 3.14 -2.15 18.64
N THR A 105 3.03 -0.94 19.15
CA THR A 105 3.84 -0.47 20.28
C THR A 105 3.01 0.27 21.31
N ARG A 106 3.53 0.35 22.54
CA ARG A 106 2.96 1.20 23.58
C ARG A 106 3.65 2.57 23.55
N LYS A 107 2.90 3.64 23.26
CA LYS A 107 3.47 4.99 23.09
C LYS A 107 3.83 5.66 24.41
N ASP A 108 3.05 5.39 25.46
CA ASP A 108 3.16 5.99 26.80
C ASP A 108 4.15 5.26 27.73
N SER A 109 4.93 4.32 27.20
CA SER A 109 5.90 3.58 28.01
C SER A 109 7.15 4.41 28.34
N ILE A 110 7.49 4.45 29.63
CA ILE A 110 8.64 5.20 30.18
C ILE A 110 9.98 4.58 29.74
N HIS A 111 10.00 3.29 29.40
CA HIS A 111 11.20 2.53 29.01
C HIS A 111 11.41 2.49 27.48
N GLY A 112 10.89 3.49 26.75
CA GLY A 112 10.82 3.51 25.29
C GLY A 112 9.49 2.96 24.78
N SER A 113 9.30 2.87 23.46
CA SER A 113 8.08 2.30 22.85
C SER A 113 8.28 0.80 22.57
N PRO A 114 8.04 -0.11 23.54
CA PRO A 114 8.28 -1.52 23.35
C PRO A 114 7.38 -2.05 22.24
N HIS A 115 7.93 -2.93 21.42
CA HIS A 115 7.16 -3.75 20.51
C HIS A 115 6.25 -4.68 21.31
N LEU A 116 4.97 -4.75 20.93
CA LEU A 116 3.94 -5.52 21.63
C LEU A 116 3.50 -6.76 20.84
N SER A 117 3.21 -6.58 19.55
CA SER A 117 2.63 -7.65 18.72
C SER A 117 2.75 -7.31 17.23
N GLU A 118 2.59 -8.33 16.40
CA GLU A 118 2.49 -8.25 14.95
C GLU A 118 1.09 -8.65 14.50
N GLY A 119 0.62 -8.05 13.41
CA GLY A 119 -0.70 -8.32 12.82
C GLY A 119 -1.74 -7.24 13.09
N PRO A 120 -2.92 -7.36 12.47
CA PRO A 120 -3.93 -6.30 12.45
C PRO A 120 -4.58 -6.04 13.81
N THR A 121 -4.41 -6.94 14.77
CA THR A 121 -5.14 -6.91 16.04
C THR A 121 -4.21 -7.10 17.22
N LEU A 122 -4.29 -6.20 18.20
CA LEU A 122 -3.68 -6.35 19.51
C LEU A 122 -4.77 -6.72 20.53
N THR A 123 -4.61 -7.86 21.18
CA THR A 123 -5.52 -8.35 22.22
C THR A 123 -4.83 -8.28 23.58
N LEU A 124 -5.51 -7.67 24.55
CA LEU A 124 -5.08 -7.61 25.94
C LEU A 124 -6.15 -8.28 26.81
N GLU A 125 -5.78 -9.32 27.54
CA GLU A 125 -6.70 -10.07 28.41
C GLU A 125 -6.59 -9.60 29.86
N ASN A 126 -7.67 -9.75 30.63
CA ASN A 126 -7.74 -9.42 32.06
C ASN A 126 -7.20 -8.00 32.38
N VAL A 127 -7.65 -7.02 31.59
CA VAL A 127 -7.11 -5.65 31.61
C VAL A 127 -7.38 -4.92 32.91
N ASN A 128 -6.46 -4.06 33.31
CA ASN A 128 -6.57 -3.22 34.50
C ASN A 128 -6.28 -1.74 34.17
N ARG A 129 -6.40 -0.85 35.16
CA ARG A 129 -6.24 0.60 34.93
C ARG A 129 -4.87 0.99 34.37
N GLN A 130 -3.82 0.23 34.65
CA GLN A 130 -2.46 0.48 34.14
C GLN A 130 -2.32 0.15 32.65
N ASP A 131 -3.26 -0.60 32.07
CA ASP A 131 -3.33 -0.85 30.63
C ASP A 131 -4.01 0.31 29.89
N SER A 132 -4.65 1.25 30.59
CA SER A 132 -5.12 2.47 29.93
C SER A 132 -3.93 3.26 29.41
N GLY A 133 -4.04 3.75 28.17
CA GLY A 133 -2.92 4.38 27.51
C GLY A 133 -3.12 4.54 26.01
N THR A 134 -2.09 5.04 25.36
CA THR A 134 -2.06 5.20 23.91
C THR A 134 -1.25 4.08 23.28
N TYR A 135 -1.92 3.27 22.48
CA TYR A 135 -1.34 2.20 21.69
C TYR A 135 -1.15 2.70 20.27
N ARG A 136 0.01 2.43 19.70
CA ARG A 136 0.35 2.83 18.34
C ARG A 136 0.44 1.61 17.46
N CYS A 137 -0.19 1.73 16.31
CA CYS A 137 -0.19 0.72 15.27
C CYS A 137 0.51 1.27 14.05
N TYR A 138 1.56 0.59 13.61
CA TYR A 138 2.36 0.92 12.45
C TYR A 138 1.92 0.06 11.26
N ALA A 139 2.02 0.63 10.06
CA ALA A 139 1.93 -0.11 8.81
C ALA A 139 3.11 0.24 7.90
N ASP A 140 3.78 -0.79 7.40
CA ASP A 140 4.96 -0.67 6.54
C ASP A 140 4.86 -1.62 5.35
N ASN A 141 5.19 -1.13 4.15
CA ASN A 141 5.32 -1.96 2.95
C ASN A 141 6.62 -1.74 2.18
N GLY A 142 7.61 -1.09 2.79
CA GLY A 142 8.94 -0.87 2.21
C GLY A 142 8.99 0.18 1.09
N ILE A 143 7.87 0.82 0.73
CA ILE A 143 7.84 1.86 -0.31
C ILE A 143 8.25 3.23 0.24
N ARG A 144 7.91 3.51 1.50
CA ARG A 144 8.25 4.73 2.22
C ARG A 144 8.36 4.43 3.72
N GLU A 145 8.68 5.46 4.50
CA GLU A 145 8.64 5.38 5.96
C GLU A 145 7.30 4.82 6.49
N PRO A 146 7.34 3.97 7.53
CA PRO A 146 6.14 3.42 8.15
C PRO A 146 5.17 4.52 8.57
N VAL A 147 3.89 4.32 8.26
CA VAL A 147 2.81 5.18 8.75
C VAL A 147 2.18 4.57 9.99
N PHE A 148 1.54 5.39 10.81
CA PHE A 148 0.92 4.89 12.04
C PHE A 148 -0.39 5.60 12.37
N VAL A 149 -1.18 4.94 13.22
CA VAL A 149 -2.32 5.53 13.93
C VAL A 149 -2.18 5.28 15.42
N ASP A 150 -2.64 6.25 16.20
CA ASP A 150 -2.70 6.16 17.66
C ASP A 150 -4.13 5.78 18.06
N MET A 151 -4.27 4.82 18.97
CA MET A 151 -5.54 4.39 19.55
C MET A 151 -5.49 4.54 21.07
N GLN A 152 -6.58 5.03 21.64
CA GLN A 152 -6.72 5.24 23.07
C GLN A 152 -7.51 4.10 23.70
N LEU A 153 -6.88 3.38 24.63
CA LEU A 153 -7.55 2.42 25.50
C LEU A 153 -7.93 3.07 26.82
N ILE A 154 -9.19 2.91 27.22
CA ILE A 154 -9.73 3.36 28.50
C ILE A 154 -10.30 2.16 29.24
N VAL A 155 -9.72 1.85 30.40
CA VAL A 155 -10.22 0.79 31.29
C VAL A 155 -11.07 1.41 32.38
N LEU A 156 -12.38 1.15 32.32
CA LEU A 156 -13.34 1.64 33.30
C LEU A 156 -13.17 0.95 34.64
N CYS A 157 -13.43 1.73 35.67
CA CYS A 157 -13.67 1.24 37.03
C CYS A 157 -14.99 0.47 37.05
N GLU A 158 -15.15 -0.44 38.00
CA GLU A 158 -16.51 -0.86 38.39
C GLU A 158 -17.35 0.36 38.81
#